data_AF-X1E736-F1
#
_entry.id   AF-X1E736-F1
#
_cell.length_a   1.000
_cell.length_b   1.000
_cell.length_c   1.000
_cell.angle_alpha   90.00
_cell.angle_beta   90.00
_cell.angle_gamma   90.00
#
_symmetry.space_group_name_H-M   'P 1'
#
loop_
_entity.id
_entity.type
_entity.pdbx_description
1 polymer ?
#
loop_
_entity_poly.entity_id
_entity_poly.type
_entity_poly.pdbx_seq_one_letter_code
_entity_poly.pdbx_strand_id
1 'polypeptide(L)' 'MNDMNKSEVLLILKQLGIRPNKNLGQNFLINKNTVSKIILESNIEIAQSILEIGPGLGALTEDLVKKSNQIHA' A
#
# COMPACT_ATOMS: atom_id res chain seq x y z
N MET A 1 -7.21 0.00 8.37
CA MET A 1 -6.72 0.94 9.41
C MET A 1 -7.17 2.33 9.03
N ASN A 2 -7.15 3.32 9.94
CA ASN A 2 -7.41 4.72 9.57
C ASN A 2 -6.42 5.15 8.48
N ASP A 3 -6.83 6.11 7.64
CA ASP A 3 -6.12 6.57 6.47
C ASP A 3 -4.62 6.77 6.72
N MET A 4 -3.81 5.89 6.10
CA MET A 4 -2.38 5.79 6.30
C MET A 4 -1.73 7.14 6.05
N ASN A 5 -1.30 7.79 7.13
CA ASN A 5 -0.69 9.12 7.10
C ASN A 5 0.73 9.07 7.66
N LYS A 6 1.47 10.17 7.54
CA LYS A 6 2.87 10.23 7.96
C LYS A 6 3.09 9.82 9.42
N SER A 7 2.21 10.24 10.33
CA SER A 7 2.35 9.94 11.76
C SER A 7 2.14 8.46 12.04
N GLU A 8 1.16 7.84 11.40
CA GLU A 8 0.89 6.40 11.51
C GLU A 8 2.02 5.56 10.93
N VAL A 9 2.54 5.91 9.75
CA VAL A 9 3.70 5.23 9.16
C VAL A 9 4.90 5.27 10.12
N LEU A 10 5.21 6.44 10.69
CA LEU A 10 6.31 6.57 11.64
C LEU A 10 6.07 5.78 12.93
N LEU A 11 4.81 5.72 13.41
CA LEU A 11 4.44 4.94 14.58
C LEU A 11 4.64 3.44 14.34
N ILE A 12 4.14 2.91 13.22
CA ILE A 12 4.26 1.50 12.85
C ILE A 12 5.73 1.11 12.69
N LEU A 13 6.51 1.91 11.95
CA LEU A 13 7.95 1.66 11.78
C LEU A 13 8.68 1.63 13.13
N LYS A 14 8.34 2.55 14.04
CA LYS A 14 8.90 2.58 15.40
C LYS A 14 8.52 1.34 16.21
N GLN A 15 7.25 0.92 16.16
CA GLN A 15 6.77 -0.29 16.86
C GLN A 15 7.45 -1.56 16.35
N LEU A 16 7.71 -1.63 15.05
CA LEU A 16 8.41 -2.74 14.40
C LEU A 16 9.95 -2.65 14.53
N GLY A 17 10.49 -1.56 15.12
CA GLY A 17 11.92 -1.37 15.31
C GLY A 17 12.72 -1.20 14.00
N ILE A 18 12.04 -0.88 12.89
CA ILE A 18 12.62 -0.77 11.55
C ILE A 18 12.69 0.70 11.11
N ARG A 19 13.65 0.99 10.22
CA ARG A 19 13.76 2.29 9.55
C ARG A 19 13.65 2.08 8.05
N PRO A 20 13.06 3.03 7.29
CA PRO A 20 13.01 2.96 5.84
C PRO A 20 14.43 2.84 5.27
N ASN A 21 14.66 1.83 4.44
CA ASN A 21 15.94 1.62 3.78
C ASN A 21 15.96 2.28 2.40
N LYS A 22 16.70 3.38 2.28
CA LYS A 22 16.85 4.12 1.02
C LYS A 22 17.51 3.31 -0.09
N ASN A 23 18.41 2.38 0.25
CA ASN A 23 19.08 1.53 -0.75
C ASN A 23 18.12 0.52 -1.38
N LEU A 24 17.01 0.22 -0.71
CA LEU A 24 15.93 -0.61 -1.23
C LEU A 24 14.81 0.23 -1.88
N GLY A 25 14.97 1.55 -1.98
CA GLY A 25 13.96 2.45 -2.56
C GLY A 25 12.66 2.56 -1.75
N GLN A 26 12.66 2.18 -0.46
CA GLN A 26 11.45 2.18 0.35
C GLN A 26 10.88 3.59 0.56
N ASN A 27 9.71 3.84 -0.04
CA ASN A 27 8.88 5.01 0.15
C ASN A 27 7.46 4.54 0.43
N PHE A 28 6.79 5.14 1.42
CA PHE A 28 5.47 4.71 1.85
C PHE A 28 4.40 5.70 1.37
N LEU A 29 3.32 5.18 0.77
CA LEU A 29 2.16 5.98 0.39
C LEU A 29 1.45 6.46 1.65
N ILE A 30 1.29 7.78 1.76
CA ILE A 30 0.63 8.46 2.90
C ILE A 30 -0.56 9.33 2.47
N ASN A 31 -0.91 9.28 1.17
CA ASN A 31 -1.94 10.12 0.58
C ASN A 31 -3.00 9.25 -0.09
N LYS A 32 -4.19 9.23 0.51
CA LYS A 32 -5.33 8.45 0.02
C LYS A 32 -5.77 8.82 -1.39
N ASN A 33 -5.71 10.10 -1.76
CA ASN A 33 -6.09 10.52 -3.12
C ASN A 33 -5.13 9.93 -4.16
N THR A 34 -3.85 9.77 -3.81
CA THR A 34 -2.87 9.09 -4.68
C THR A 34 -3.21 7.61 -4.82
N VAL A 35 -3.53 6.93 -3.72
CA VAL A 35 -3.97 5.52 -3.74
C VAL A 35 -5.22 5.35 -4.60
N SER A 36 -6.27 6.15 -4.35
CA SER A 36 -7.52 6.12 -5.13
C SER A 36 -7.27 6.33 -6.63
N LYS A 37 -6.36 7.24 -6.99
CA LYS A 37 -5.99 7.48 -8.38
C LYS A 37 -5.27 6.28 -8.98
N ILE A 38 -4.30 5.67 -8.29
CA ILE A 38 -3.63 4.45 -8.75
C ILE A 38 -4.66 3.36 -9.03
N ILE A 39 -5.58 3.13 -8.09
CA ILE A 39 -6.62 2.12 -8.22
C ILE A 39 -7.54 2.38 -9.43
N LEU A 40 -7.94 3.64 -9.63
CA LEU A 40 -8.82 4.02 -10.74
C LEU A 40 -8.12 3.80 -12.09
N GLU A 41 -6.87 4.26 -12.23
CA GLU A 41 -6.11 4.18 -13.48
C GLU A 41 -5.63 2.74 -13.78
N SER A 42 -5.57 1.87 -12.77
CA SER A 42 -5.17 0.47 -12.95
C SER A 42 -6.22 -0.39 -13.66
N ASN A 43 -7.45 0.10 -13.87
CA ASN A 43 -8.54 -0.59 -14.57
C ASN A 43 -8.74 -2.05 -14.13
N ILE A 44 -8.63 -2.30 -12.82
CA ILE A 44 -8.78 -3.64 -12.23
C ILE A 44 -10.22 -4.11 -12.42
N GLU A 45 -10.38 -5.29 -13.04
CA GLU A 45 -11.68 -5.93 -13.18
C GLU A 45 -11.98 -6.83 -11.97
N ILE A 46 -13.27 -6.97 -11.66
CA ILE A 46 -13.74 -7.88 -10.63
C ILE A 46 -13.27 -9.30 -10.97
N ALA A 47 -12.77 -10.00 -9.97
CA ALA A 47 -12.25 -11.36 -10.05
C ALA A 47 -10.87 -11.58 -10.67
N GLN A 48 -10.12 -10.51 -10.99
CA GLN A 48 -8.72 -10.64 -11.38
C GLN A 48 -7.80 -10.95 -10.17
N SER A 49 -6.72 -11.67 -10.44
CA SER A 49 -5.62 -11.87 -9.50
C SER A 49 -4.55 -10.81 -9.73
N ILE A 50 -4.08 -10.17 -8.66
CA ILE A 50 -3.12 -9.06 -8.73
C ILE A 50 -1.79 -9.48 -8.10
N LEU A 51 -0.69 -9.12 -8.74
CA LEU A 51 0.65 -9.16 -8.15
C LEU A 51 1.06 -7.73 -7.78
N GLU A 52 1.27 -7.48 -6.50
CA GLU A 52 1.83 -6.23 -5.98
C GLU A 52 3.32 -6.43 -5.70
N ILE A 53 4.17 -5.53 -6.20
CA ILE A 53 5.61 -5.56 -5.93
C ILE A 53 5.95 -4.43 -4.97
N GLY A 54 6.48 -4.80 -3.81
CA GLY A 54 6.86 -3.83 -2.76
C GLY A 54 5.65 -3.25 -2.04
N PRO A 55 4.80 -4.08 -1.39
CA PRO A 55 3.58 -3.60 -0.71
C PRO A 55 3.86 -2.66 0.47
N GLY A 56 5.09 -2.67 0.98
CA GLY A 56 5.50 -1.82 2.10
C GLY A 56 4.67 -2.13 3.35
N LEU A 57 3.93 -1.13 3.85
CA LEU A 57 3.02 -1.29 4.99
C LEU A 57 1.57 -1.63 4.56
N GLY A 58 1.34 -1.88 3.27
CA GLY A 58 0.04 -2.32 2.75
C GLY A 58 -0.94 -1.20 2.38
N ALA A 59 -0.45 0.04 2.20
CA ALA A 59 -1.28 1.20 1.88
C ALA A 59 -2.13 1.02 0.60
N LEU A 60 -1.53 0.42 -0.43
CA LEU A 60 -2.21 0.13 -1.69
C LEU A 60 -2.93 -1.22 -1.61
N THR A 61 -2.30 -2.23 -0.99
CA THR A 61 -2.87 -3.56 -0.75
C THR A 61 -4.27 -3.48 -0.12
N GLU A 62 -4.48 -2.63 0.89
CA GLU A 62 -5.77 -2.50 1.59
C GLU A 62 -6.93 -2.10 0.66
N ASP A 63 -6.67 -1.28 -0.38
CA ASP A 63 -7.69 -0.90 -1.36
C ASP A 63 -7.78 -1.88 -2.53
N LEU A 64 -6.68 -2.51 -2.92
CA LEU A 64 -6.68 -3.52 -3.96
C LEU A 64 -7.52 -4.74 -3.54
N VAL A 65 -7.40 -5.23 -2.30
CA VAL A 65 -8.12 -6.44 -1.84
C VAL A 65 -9.63 -6.29 -1.90
N LYS A 66 -10.15 -5.06 -1.85
CA LYS A 66 -11.59 -4.77 -1.94
C LYS A 66 -12.12 -4.92 -3.37
N LYS A 67 -11.23 -4.96 -4.38
CA LYS A 67 -11.59 -4.97 -5.81
C LYS A 67 -11.13 -6.22 -6.57
N SER A 68 -10.14 -6.94 -6.06
CA SER A 68 -9.59 -8.17 -6.66
C SER A 68 -10.18 -9.43 -6.05
N ASN A 69 -10.09 -10.57 -6.74
CA ASN A 69 -10.38 -11.88 -6.12
C ASN A 69 -9.20 -12.39 -5.28
N GLN A 70 -7.97 -12.13 -5.72
CA GLN A 70 -6.77 -12.54 -4.99
C GLN A 70 -5.64 -11.52 -5.19
N ILE A 71 -4.81 -11.34 -4.16
CA ILE A 71 -3.57 -10.57 -4.24
C ILE A 71 -2.40 -11.42 -3.76
N HIS A 72 -1.30 -11.32 -4.49
CA HIS A 72 0.03 -11.78 -4.10
C HIS A 72 0.90 -10.55 -3.92
N ALA A 73 1.56 -10.40 -2.77
CA ALA A 73 2.28 -9.18 -2.37
C ALA A 73 3.60 -9.49 -1.66
#